data_AF-A0AAU2MF51-F1
#
_entry.id   AF-A0AAU2MF51-F1
#
_cell.length_a   1.000
_cell.length_b   1.000
_cell.length_c   1.000
_cell.angle_alpha   90.00
_cell.angle_beta   90.00
_cell.angle_gamma   90.00
#
_symmetry.space_group_name_H-M   'P 1'
#
loop_
_entity.id
_entity.type
_entity.pdbx_description
1 polymer ?
#
loop_
_entity_poly.entity_id
_entity_poly.type
_entity_poly.pdbx_seq_one_letter_code
_entity_poly.pdbx_strand_id
1 'polypeptide(L)'
;MTAAARVLELLVERGETLAVAESLTGGLVAAELTSVPGASRSFRGSVTAYATPLKRDVLGVDGVLLAERGAVDPEVARQMAAGVRRVLGADWGMATTGVAGPDPQDGKAVGTVYVAVAGPGGVQNMAELRLNGVRADIRKESVRSVLELLSAELGKNARAQDTEQNGGN
;
A
#
# COMPACT_ATOMS: atom_id res chain seq x y z
N MET A 1 18.73 -7.88 3.04
CA MET A 1 17.60 -7.99 2.09
C MET A 1 16.84 -6.66 2.12
N THR A 2 16.44 -6.11 0.97
CA THR A 2 15.62 -4.88 0.95
C THR A 2 14.19 -5.17 1.43
N ALA A 3 13.44 -4.14 1.84
CA ALA A 3 12.04 -4.33 2.25
C ALA A 3 11.18 -4.92 1.13
N ALA A 4 11.38 -4.46 -0.11
CA ALA A 4 10.71 -5.02 -1.30
C ALA A 4 11.06 -6.50 -1.52
N ALA A 5 12.34 -6.87 -1.43
CA ALA A 5 12.75 -8.26 -1.59
C ALA A 5 12.12 -9.16 -0.51
N ARG A 6 12.04 -8.67 0.74
CA ARG A 6 11.42 -9.41 1.84
C ARG A 6 9.93 -9.64 1.63
N VAL A 7 9.19 -8.62 1.22
CA VAL A 7 7.77 -8.72 0.90
C VAL A 7 7.53 -9.73 -0.21
N LEU A 8 8.31 -9.65 -1.31
CA LEU A 8 8.14 -10.53 -2.45
C LEU A 8 8.45 -11.99 -2.11
N GLU A 9 9.49 -12.23 -1.31
CA GLU A 9 9.85 -13.57 -0.82
C GLU A 9 8.73 -14.17 0.05
N LEU A 10 8.25 -13.43 1.05
CA LEU A 10 7.15 -13.86 1.91
C LEU A 10 5.89 -14.22 1.12
N LEU A 11 5.56 -13.43 0.11
CA LEU A 11 4.40 -13.71 -0.74
C LEU A 11 4.61 -14.98 -1.58
N VAL A 12 5.81 -15.18 -2.13
CA VAL A 12 6.15 -16.41 -2.88
C VAL A 12 6.07 -17.65 -1.98
N GLU A 13 6.59 -17.58 -0.75
CA GLU A 13 6.49 -18.66 0.24
C GLU A 13 5.04 -19.03 0.56
N ARG A 14 4.13 -18.04 0.52
CA ARG A 14 2.71 -18.20 0.81
C ARG A 14 1.85 -18.52 -0.43
N GLY A 15 2.44 -18.50 -1.63
CA GLY A 15 1.69 -18.63 -2.88
C GLY A 15 0.72 -17.47 -3.13
N GLU A 16 0.96 -16.30 -2.54
CA GLU A 16 0.11 -15.11 -2.59
C GLU A 16 0.70 -14.06 -3.54
N THR A 17 -0.15 -13.14 -4.00
CA THR A 17 0.20 -12.08 -4.96
C THR A 17 -0.12 -10.68 -4.47
N LEU A 18 0.50 -9.66 -5.06
CA LEU A 18 0.46 -8.27 -4.63
C LEU A 18 0.17 -7.30 -5.78
N ALA A 19 -0.68 -6.32 -5.49
CA ALA A 19 -0.98 -5.16 -6.32
C ALA A 19 -0.77 -3.84 -5.54
N VAL A 20 -0.49 -2.73 -6.24
CA VAL A 20 -0.21 -1.44 -5.58
C VAL A 20 -0.97 -0.27 -6.21
N ALA A 21 -1.67 0.52 -5.39
CA ALA A 21 -2.24 1.81 -5.75
C ALA A 21 -1.32 2.94 -5.29
N GLU A 22 -0.83 3.75 -6.22
CA GLU A 22 0.07 4.86 -5.91
C GLU A 22 -0.60 6.21 -6.18
N SER A 23 -0.41 7.15 -5.25
CA SER A 23 -0.70 8.57 -5.49
C SER A 23 0.59 9.37 -5.36
N LEU A 24 0.94 9.87 -4.16
CA LEU A 24 2.11 10.75 -3.99
C LEU A 24 3.45 10.11 -4.43
N THR A 25 3.56 8.78 -4.33
CA THR A 25 4.77 8.03 -4.71
C THR A 25 4.93 7.91 -6.22
N GLY A 26 3.86 8.06 -7.01
CA GLY A 26 3.94 8.21 -8.47
C GLY A 26 4.65 7.09 -9.22
N GLY A 27 4.54 5.84 -8.78
CA GLY A 27 5.17 4.67 -9.42
C GLY A 27 6.44 4.19 -8.72
N LEU A 28 6.89 4.85 -7.66
CA LEU A 28 8.13 4.47 -6.97
C LEU A 28 8.02 3.17 -6.19
N VAL A 29 6.83 2.81 -5.69
CA VAL A 29 6.65 1.52 -5.01
C VAL A 29 6.77 0.38 -6.03
N ALA A 30 6.13 0.54 -7.20
CA ALA A 30 6.27 -0.42 -8.29
C ALA A 30 7.72 -0.50 -8.80
N ALA A 31 8.44 0.62 -8.89
CA ALA A 31 9.85 0.64 -9.28
C ALA A 31 10.73 -0.13 -8.28
N GLU A 32 10.53 0.08 -6.97
CA GLU A 32 11.27 -0.64 -5.93
C GLU A 32 10.99 -2.15 -5.98
N LEU A 33 9.73 -2.56 -6.13
CA LEU A 33 9.35 -3.98 -6.27
C LEU A 33 9.93 -4.62 -7.53
N THR A 34 9.85 -3.95 -8.67
CA THR A 34 10.35 -4.48 -9.97
C THR A 34 11.86 -4.46 -10.10
N SER A 35 12.57 -3.73 -9.23
CA SER A 35 14.03 -3.80 -9.13
C SER A 35 14.54 -5.15 -8.59
N VAL A 36 13.67 -5.93 -7.93
CA VAL A 36 14.00 -7.22 -7.36
C VAL A 36 13.92 -8.33 -8.43
N PRO A 37 14.99 -9.10 -8.68
CA PRO A 37 14.94 -10.22 -9.61
C PRO A 37 13.84 -11.23 -9.26
N GLY A 38 13.01 -11.58 -10.24
CA GLY A 38 11.91 -12.52 -10.06
C GLY A 38 10.64 -11.93 -9.42
N ALA A 39 10.52 -10.60 -9.33
CA ALA A 39 9.34 -9.93 -8.79
C ALA A 39 8.02 -10.37 -9.45
N SER A 40 8.04 -10.77 -10.73
CA SER A 40 6.87 -11.25 -11.46
C SER A 40 6.20 -12.51 -10.87
N ARG A 41 6.88 -13.24 -9.97
CA ARG A 41 6.28 -14.40 -9.28
C ARG A 41 5.16 -14.02 -8.33
N SER A 42 5.21 -12.83 -7.73
CA SER A 42 4.23 -12.38 -6.73
C SER A 42 3.71 -10.96 -6.97
N PHE A 43 4.38 -10.11 -7.75
CA PHE A 43 3.90 -8.77 -8.08
C PHE A 43 3.09 -8.76 -9.38
N ARG A 44 1.79 -8.41 -9.28
CA ARG A 44 0.85 -8.35 -10.40
C ARG A 44 0.95 -7.05 -11.20
N GLY A 45 1.29 -5.96 -10.53
CA GLY A 45 1.34 -4.63 -11.15
C GLY A 45 0.85 -3.53 -10.22
N SER A 46 0.73 -2.33 -10.79
CA SER A 46 0.32 -1.14 -10.05
C SER A 46 -0.63 -0.25 -10.85
N VAL A 47 -1.36 0.60 -10.12
CA VAL A 47 -2.18 1.68 -10.65
C VAL A 47 -1.73 2.99 -10.02
N THR A 48 -1.23 3.92 -10.82
CA THR A 48 -0.92 5.28 -10.35
C THR A 48 -2.17 6.16 -10.49
N ALA A 49 -2.99 6.22 -9.44
CA ALA A 49 -4.19 7.05 -9.37
C ALA A 49 -3.86 8.45 -8.82
N TYR A 50 -3.02 9.19 -9.55
CA TYR A 50 -2.52 10.50 -9.10
C TYR A 50 -3.65 11.55 -8.99
N ALA A 51 -4.51 11.63 -10.01
CA ALA A 51 -5.69 12.50 -10.00
C ALA A 51 -6.82 11.90 -9.14
N THR A 52 -7.53 12.75 -8.38
CA THR A 52 -8.64 12.34 -7.51
C THR A 52 -9.72 11.52 -8.23
N PRO A 53 -10.20 11.88 -9.44
CA PRO A 53 -11.19 11.07 -10.15
C PRO A 53 -10.74 9.63 -10.42
N LEU A 54 -9.44 9.39 -10.67
CA LEU A 54 -8.93 8.04 -10.92
C LEU A 54 -9.02 7.14 -9.69
N LYS A 55 -8.99 7.70 -8.47
CA LYS A 55 -9.22 6.95 -7.23
C LYS A 55 -10.64 6.36 -7.22
N ARG A 56 -11.63 7.13 -7.66
CA ARG A 56 -13.01 6.64 -7.82
C ARG A 56 -13.15 5.70 -9.01
N ASP A 57 -12.76 6.16 -10.20
CA ASP A 57 -13.11 5.50 -11.46
C ASP A 57 -12.37 4.17 -11.66
N VAL A 58 -11.11 4.09 -11.19
CA VAL A 58 -10.28 2.89 -11.34
C VAL A 58 -10.30 2.05 -10.07
N LEU A 59 -10.07 2.65 -8.90
CA LEU A 59 -9.92 1.91 -7.65
C LEU A 59 -11.26 1.67 -6.94
N GLY A 60 -12.34 2.37 -7.32
CA GLY A 60 -13.64 2.25 -6.68
C GLY A 60 -13.71 2.90 -5.30
N VAL A 61 -12.86 3.92 -5.04
CA VAL A 61 -12.98 4.74 -3.83
C VAL A 61 -14.31 5.51 -3.88
N ASP A 62 -15.00 5.59 -2.75
CA ASP A 62 -16.26 6.30 -2.60
C ASP A 62 -16.13 7.78 -3.02
N GLY A 63 -16.97 8.19 -3.96
CA GLY A 63 -16.99 9.56 -4.47
C GLY A 63 -17.49 10.57 -3.42
N VAL A 64 -18.39 10.16 -2.52
CA VAL A 64 -18.87 11.01 -1.42
C VAL A 64 -17.74 11.28 -0.43
N LEU A 65 -17.03 10.21 -0.04
CA LEU A 65 -15.84 10.31 0.80
C LEU A 65 -14.79 11.28 0.21
N LEU A 66 -14.49 11.15 -1.09
CA LEU A 66 -13.53 12.01 -1.76
C LEU A 66 -13.99 13.48 -1.81
N ALA A 67 -15.29 13.73 -1.97
CA ALA A 67 -15.84 15.08 -2.01
C ALA A 67 -15.84 15.75 -0.62
N GLU A 68 -16.14 14.99 0.44
CA GLU A 68 -16.25 15.53 1.81
C GLU A 68 -14.90 15.63 2.53
N ARG A 69 -14.02 14.64 2.33
CA ARG A 69 -12.77 14.48 3.12
C ARG A 69 -11.50 14.63 2.31
N GLY A 70 -11.61 14.68 0.98
CA GLY A 70 -10.46 14.81 0.07
C GLY A 70 -9.69 13.51 -0.11
N ALA A 71 -8.65 13.56 -0.97
CA ALA A 71 -7.88 12.38 -1.35
C ALA A 71 -6.84 11.94 -0.30
N VAL A 72 -6.50 12.81 0.65
CA VAL A 72 -5.51 12.57 1.70
C VAL A 72 -6.22 12.25 3.00
N ASP A 73 -6.69 11.01 3.08
CA ASP A 73 -7.53 10.51 4.16
C ASP A 73 -7.22 9.03 4.46
N PRO A 74 -7.27 8.59 5.73
CA PRO A 74 -7.03 7.19 6.08
C PRO A 74 -8.02 6.22 5.41
N GLU A 75 -9.28 6.61 5.25
CA GLU A 75 -10.28 5.73 4.64
C GLU A 75 -10.10 5.64 3.13
N VAL A 76 -9.70 6.73 2.48
CA VAL A 76 -9.30 6.72 1.08
C VAL A 76 -8.13 5.76 0.86
N ALA A 77 -7.12 5.77 1.75
CA ALA A 77 -5.99 4.85 1.66
C ALA A 77 -6.44 3.37 1.74
N ARG A 78 -7.33 3.03 2.68
CA ARG A 78 -7.88 1.66 2.79
C ARG A 78 -8.65 1.25 1.54
N GLN A 79 -9.54 2.11 1.05
CA GLN A 79 -10.32 1.84 -0.16
C GLN A 79 -9.45 1.72 -1.40
N MET A 80 -8.36 2.50 -1.50
CA MET A 80 -7.37 2.35 -2.57
C MET A 80 -6.68 0.98 -2.51
N ALA A 81 -6.28 0.51 -1.33
CA ALA A 81 -5.63 -0.79 -1.16
C ALA A 81 -6.57 -1.95 -1.50
N ALA A 82 -7.80 -1.92 -0.99
CA ALA A 82 -8.83 -2.91 -1.33
C ALA A 82 -9.21 -2.85 -2.82
N GLY A 83 -9.30 -1.65 -3.38
CA GLY A 83 -9.61 -1.38 -4.77
C GLY A 83 -8.60 -1.98 -5.72
N VAL A 84 -7.31 -1.73 -5.52
CA VAL A 84 -6.27 -2.23 -6.42
C VAL A 84 -6.13 -3.75 -6.38
N ARG A 85 -6.28 -4.34 -5.18
CA ARG A 85 -6.35 -5.79 -4.98
C ARG A 85 -7.41 -6.41 -5.88
N ARG A 86 -8.61 -5.83 -5.87
CA ARG A 86 -9.76 -6.27 -6.68
C ARG A 86 -9.50 -6.07 -8.19
N VAL A 87 -9.03 -4.89 -8.59
CA VAL A 87 -8.85 -4.51 -10.00
C VAL A 87 -7.77 -5.33 -10.70
N LEU A 88 -6.68 -5.66 -10.00
CA LEU A 88 -5.57 -6.43 -10.57
C LEU A 88 -5.60 -7.92 -10.22
N GLY A 89 -6.63 -8.40 -9.51
CA GLY A 89 -6.76 -9.80 -9.13
C GLY A 89 -5.59 -10.32 -8.31
N ALA A 90 -5.21 -9.56 -7.27
CA ALA A 90 -4.15 -9.90 -6.34
C ALA A 90 -4.71 -10.35 -4.97
N ASP A 91 -3.91 -11.08 -4.20
CA ASP A 91 -4.28 -11.47 -2.83
C ASP A 91 -4.12 -10.31 -1.85
N TRP A 92 -3.11 -9.47 -2.08
CA TRP A 92 -2.80 -8.28 -1.31
C TRP A 92 -2.85 -7.01 -2.16
N GLY A 93 -3.29 -5.92 -1.55
CA GLY A 93 -3.21 -4.57 -2.08
C GLY A 93 -2.46 -3.66 -1.13
N MET A 94 -1.57 -2.81 -1.66
CA MET A 94 -0.97 -1.68 -0.96
C MET A 94 -1.49 -0.37 -1.52
N ALA A 95 -1.53 0.67 -0.70
CA ALA A 95 -1.85 2.02 -1.16
C ALA A 95 -1.00 3.10 -0.50
N THR A 96 -0.74 4.18 -1.25
CA THR A 96 -0.11 5.42 -0.75
C THR A 96 -0.93 6.64 -1.16
N THR A 97 -1.26 7.51 -0.21
CA THR A 97 -1.85 8.84 -0.46
C THR A 97 -1.35 9.86 0.56
N GLY A 98 -1.15 11.12 0.16
CA GLY A 98 -0.49 12.09 1.02
C GLY A 98 -0.03 13.36 0.30
N VAL A 99 0.50 14.29 1.10
CA VAL A 99 1.02 15.57 0.63
C VAL A 99 2.54 15.54 0.64
N ALA A 100 3.15 15.36 -0.53
CA ALA A 100 4.61 15.39 -0.66
C ALA A 100 5.19 16.82 -0.71
N GLY A 101 4.35 17.86 -0.78
CA GLY A 101 4.78 19.26 -0.86
C GLY A 101 5.22 19.71 -2.26
N PRO A 102 5.74 20.96 -2.37
CA PRO A 102 6.20 21.81 -1.26
C PRO A 102 5.08 22.53 -0.49
N ASP A 103 3.87 22.60 -1.03
CA ASP A 103 2.75 23.30 -0.41
C ASP A 103 1.76 22.34 0.28
N PRO A 104 1.04 22.79 1.32
CA PRO A 104 -0.12 22.07 1.87
C PRO A 104 -1.19 21.82 0.81
N GLN A 105 -2.00 20.78 0.99
CA GLN A 105 -3.11 20.45 0.10
C GLN A 105 -4.36 20.12 0.91
N ASP A 106 -5.52 20.69 0.55
CA ASP A 106 -6.81 20.40 1.18
C ASP A 106 -6.79 20.49 2.73
N GLY A 107 -6.06 21.49 3.25
CA GLY A 107 -5.89 21.69 4.70
C GLY A 107 -4.93 20.71 5.39
N LYS A 108 -4.30 19.79 4.65
CA LYS A 108 -3.29 18.86 5.17
C LYS A 108 -1.88 19.42 4.98
N ALA A 109 -1.10 19.40 6.06
CA ALA A 109 0.30 19.82 6.03
C ALA A 109 1.16 18.90 5.16
N VAL A 110 2.23 19.45 4.58
CA VAL A 110 3.29 18.69 3.91
C VAL A 110 3.81 17.60 4.85
N GLY A 111 4.04 16.41 4.31
CA GLY A 111 4.48 15.25 5.08
C GLY A 111 3.35 14.43 5.69
N THR A 112 2.10 14.87 5.56
CA THR A 112 0.92 14.05 5.90
C THR A 112 0.78 12.94 4.87
N VAL A 113 0.98 11.69 5.29
CA VAL A 113 0.87 10.52 4.42
C VAL A 113 0.06 9.43 5.11
N TYR A 114 -0.74 8.72 4.33
CA TYR A 114 -1.44 7.51 4.71
C TYR A 114 -0.96 6.37 3.82
N VAL A 115 -0.55 5.27 4.45
CA VAL A 115 -0.23 4.02 3.78
C VAL A 115 -1.14 2.92 4.29
N ALA A 116 -1.62 2.05 3.41
CA ALA A 116 -2.56 1.01 3.77
C ALA A 116 -2.26 -0.32 3.08
N VAL A 117 -2.70 -1.39 3.71
CA VAL A 117 -2.67 -2.77 3.20
C VAL A 117 -4.05 -3.40 3.32
N ALA A 118 -4.41 -4.19 2.32
CA ALA A 118 -5.61 -5.00 2.26
C ALA A 118 -5.24 -6.42 1.88
N GLY A 119 -5.73 -7.43 2.59
CA GLY A 119 -5.36 -8.83 2.37
C GLY A 119 -6.55 -9.80 2.40
N PRO A 120 -6.28 -11.11 2.28
CA PRO A 120 -7.28 -12.17 2.45
C PRO A 120 -7.92 -12.15 3.84
N GLY A 121 -9.07 -12.81 4.00
CA GLY A 121 -9.73 -12.93 5.31
C GLY A 121 -10.25 -11.60 5.91
N GLY A 122 -10.36 -10.54 5.09
CA GLY A 122 -10.81 -9.23 5.55
C GLY A 122 -9.71 -8.39 6.22
N VAL A 123 -8.44 -8.79 6.13
CA VAL A 123 -7.32 -8.01 6.66
C VAL A 123 -7.31 -6.60 6.05
N GLN A 124 -7.32 -5.61 6.92
CA GLN A 124 -7.19 -4.19 6.60
C GLN A 124 -6.31 -3.53 7.67
N ASN A 125 -5.20 -2.92 7.26
CA ASN A 125 -4.37 -2.12 8.17
C ASN A 125 -3.93 -0.83 7.47
N MET A 126 -3.70 0.22 8.24
CA MET A 126 -3.34 1.55 7.76
C MET A 126 -2.48 2.26 8.80
N ALA A 127 -1.46 2.96 8.33
CA ALA A 127 -0.62 3.83 9.15
C ALA A 127 -0.73 5.28 8.67
N GLU A 128 -0.93 6.19 9.63
CA GLU A 128 -0.74 7.63 9.44
C GLU A 128 0.71 7.99 9.71
N LEU A 129 1.31 8.78 8.81
CA LEU A 129 2.69 9.22 8.88
C LEU A 129 2.76 10.74 8.89
N ARG A 130 3.73 11.26 9.64
CA ARG A 130 4.12 12.66 9.71
C ARG A 130 5.59 12.75 9.33
N LEU A 131 5.84 12.92 8.03
CA LEU A 131 7.17 12.84 7.44
C LEU A 131 7.79 14.23 7.30
N ASN A 132 9.09 14.32 7.52
CA ASN A 132 9.86 15.56 7.34
C ASN A 132 10.77 15.45 6.12
N GLY A 133 11.15 16.59 5.55
CA GLY A 133 12.08 16.67 4.42
C GLY A 133 11.45 17.26 3.17
N VAL A 134 12.22 17.24 2.07
CA VAL A 134 11.72 17.74 0.78
C VAL A 134 10.85 16.68 0.10
N ARG A 135 10.18 17.07 -0.99
CA ARG A 135 9.28 16.20 -1.76
C ARG A 135 9.87 14.83 -2.10
N ALA A 136 11.16 14.78 -2.43
CA ALA A 136 11.85 13.52 -2.74
C ALA A 136 11.96 12.60 -1.51
N ASP A 137 12.25 13.16 -0.34
CA ASP A 137 12.42 12.40 0.91
C ASP A 137 11.09 11.82 1.37
N ILE A 138 10.03 12.63 1.38
CA ILE A 138 8.68 12.21 1.76
C ILE A 138 8.21 11.04 0.88
N ARG A 139 8.44 11.13 -0.45
CA ARG A 139 8.08 10.04 -1.38
C ARG A 139 8.86 8.76 -1.11
N LYS A 140 10.17 8.85 -0.88
CA LYS A 140 11.02 7.68 -0.58
C LYS A 140 10.60 7.01 0.73
N GLU A 141 10.36 7.81 1.77
CA GLU A 141 9.96 7.27 3.08
C GLU A 141 8.54 6.66 3.03
N SER A 142 7.65 7.23 2.20
CA SER A 142 6.33 6.62 1.95
C SER A 142 6.43 5.23 1.31
N VAL A 143 7.37 5.04 0.38
CA VAL A 143 7.63 3.73 -0.25
C VAL A 143 8.13 2.74 0.80
N ARG A 144 9.09 3.15 1.61
CA ARG A 144 9.62 2.31 2.69
C ARG A 144 8.53 1.89 3.67
N SER A 145 7.74 2.86 4.15
CA SER A 145 6.71 2.64 5.16
C SER A 145 5.62 1.68 4.69
N VAL A 146 5.17 1.76 3.43
CA VAL A 146 4.13 0.84 2.92
C VAL A 146 4.65 -0.60 2.77
N LEU A 147 5.92 -0.77 2.38
CA LEU A 147 6.57 -2.09 2.31
C LEU A 147 6.77 -2.69 3.71
N GLU A 148 7.20 -1.88 4.67
CA GLU A 148 7.36 -2.31 6.06
C GLU A 148 6.02 -2.69 6.69
N LEU A 149 4.93 -1.94 6.41
CA LEU A 149 3.59 -2.26 6.86
C LEU A 149 3.13 -3.65 6.36
N LEU A 150 3.30 -3.93 5.07
CA LEU A 150 2.93 -5.25 4.52
C LEU A 150 3.81 -6.37 5.07
N SER A 151 5.12 -6.15 5.16
CA SER A 151 6.06 -7.12 5.74
C SER A 151 5.67 -7.51 7.17
N ALA A 152 5.28 -6.51 7.98
CA ALA A 152 4.81 -6.74 9.35
C ALA A 152 3.51 -7.55 9.39
N GLU A 153 2.54 -7.29 8.51
CA GLU A 153 1.30 -8.07 8.44
C GLU A 153 1.53 -9.52 8.00
N LEU A 154 2.37 -9.74 6.99
CA LEU A 154 2.74 -11.08 6.55
C LEU A 154 3.46 -11.86 7.67
N GLY A 155 4.29 -11.19 8.48
CA GLY A 155 4.99 -11.78 9.61
C GLY A 155 4.09 -12.16 10.79
N LYS A 156 2.99 -11.44 11.04
CA LYS A 156 1.99 -11.80 12.07
C LYS A 156 1.23 -13.06 11.70
N ASN A 157 0.85 -13.19 10.43
CA ASN A 157 0.07 -14.32 9.93
C ASN A 157 0.86 -15.64 9.94
N ALA A 158 2.19 -15.59 9.72
CA ALA A 158 3.04 -16.76 9.85
C ALA A 158 2.98 -17.38 11.27
N ARG A 159 3.06 -16.54 12.31
CA ARG A 159 3.02 -17.00 13.71
C ARG A 159 1.66 -17.58 14.11
N ALA A 160 0.57 -17.06 13.55
CA ALA A 160 -0.77 -17.59 13.79
C ALA A 160 -0.95 -18.98 13.16
N GLN A 161 -0.48 -19.17 11.92
CA GLN A 161 -0.56 -20.45 11.20
C GLN A 161 0.31 -21.55 11.85
N ASP A 162 1.48 -21.20 12.39
CA ASP A 162 2.33 -22.14 13.13
C ASP A 162 1.72 -22.63 14.46
N THR A 163 0.84 -21.83 15.06
CA THR A 163 0.17 -22.18 16.32
C THR A 163 -1.01 -23.13 16.07
N GLU A 164 -1.73 -22.96 14.96
CA GLU A 164 -2.85 -23.83 14.59
C GLU A 164 -2.39 -25.21 14.09
N GLN A 165 -1.24 -25.30 13.40
CA GLN A 165 -0.72 -26.59 12.91
C GLN A 165 -0.07 -27.45 14.01
N ASN A 166 0.36 -26.87 15.13
CA ASN A 166 0.99 -27.60 16.24
C ASN A 166 0.06 -27.89 17.43
N GLY A 167 -1.22 -27.50 17.36
CA GLY A 167 -2.18 -27.60 18.46
C GLY A 167 -3.10 -28.83 18.43
N GLY A 168 -2.97 -29.72 17.45
CA GLY A 168 -3.78 -30.93 17.33
C GLY A 168 -2.99 -32.18 17.68
N ASN A 169 -3.00 -32.58 18.96
CA ASN A 169 -2.56 -33.89 19.41
C ASN A 169 -3.60 -34.50 20.35
#